data_AF-U3N2X5-F1
#
_entry.id   AF-U3N2X5-F1
#
_cell.length_a   1.000
_cell.length_b   1.000
_cell.length_c   1.000
_cell.angle_alpha   90.00
_cell.angle_beta   90.00
_cell.angle_gamma   90.00
#
_symmetry.space_group_name_H-M   'P 1'
#
loop_
_entity.id
_entity.type
_entity.pdbx_description
1 polymer ?
#
loop_
_entity_poly.entity_id
_entity_poly.type
_entity_poly.pdbx_seq_one_letter_code
_entity_poly.pdbx_strand_id
1 'polypeptide(L)'
;MVPNSQRFDALFSWMDEHQAIELLSQNISTLDNPGIKYIAATRLGACSSRDSLDALVLAATGDRENIFESITRRKSIEALGRRRDLSTLPTIYDAMSSSDEQTIANAVDTLINFGVPLDSQFKSSLLKIIQDGTDVLKRVAIQCFSRLEMHDSNGIISKQQSNPNIMVNGASIAYSIRVEGDKSKLQILADHLENTNVIYRRSSVIDIGNAGEPALLSNIAKVAVSMPLRAKSAFKITPKIKTESQRSLINQMLQDDSRHLSFTQSVDVPVDLKEVCDLLRHRDEERQYSGVKTLFSWPVSGLTEAINFIWENHGSDYGVHYQVNCLISQLGLTELSFITKESLSEPAPQYAKSKIAATWGCLNLGLSECRSEIENLFMMSSWEPLRWTCAEVLRKL
;
A
#
# COMPACT_ATOMS: atom_id res chain seq x y z
N MET A 1 -6.02 -12.33 -2.40
CA MET A 1 -5.51 -11.37 -3.41
C MET A 1 -4.47 -10.48 -2.73
N VAL A 2 -3.21 -10.54 -3.16
CA VAL A 2 -2.03 -9.87 -2.57
C VAL A 2 -1.57 -8.78 -3.57
N PRO A 3 -1.07 -7.59 -3.16
CA PRO A 3 -1.47 -6.30 -3.74
C PRO A 3 -0.96 -5.98 -5.15
N ASN A 4 -1.80 -5.22 -5.85
CA ASN A 4 -1.58 -4.52 -7.12
C ASN A 4 -0.39 -3.54 -7.10
N SER A 5 0.81 -4.00 -7.45
CA SER A 5 1.85 -3.16 -8.06
C SER A 5 1.58 -2.89 -9.55
N GLN A 6 0.61 -3.59 -10.15
CA GLN A 6 0.22 -3.47 -11.57
C GLN A 6 -0.17 -2.06 -12.01
N ARG A 7 -0.56 -1.19 -11.08
CA ARG A 7 -0.87 0.21 -11.43
C ARG A 7 0.35 0.98 -11.94
N PHE A 8 1.57 0.57 -11.57
CA PHE A 8 2.80 1.27 -11.97
C PHE A 8 3.42 0.73 -13.27
N ASP A 9 2.74 -0.16 -13.98
CA ASP A 9 3.28 -0.83 -15.19
C ASP A 9 3.56 0.14 -16.31
N ALA A 10 2.68 1.13 -16.43
CA ALA A 10 2.76 2.18 -17.41
C ALA A 10 3.88 3.19 -17.09
N LEU A 11 4.42 3.21 -15.86
CA LEU A 11 5.42 4.22 -15.46
C LEU A 11 6.70 4.13 -16.31
N PHE A 12 7.03 2.93 -16.80
CA PHE A 12 8.23 2.67 -17.58
C PHE A 12 7.90 2.09 -18.97
N SER A 13 6.69 2.31 -19.48
CA SER A 13 6.28 1.79 -20.80
C SER A 13 7.05 2.40 -21.97
N TRP A 14 7.77 3.50 -21.75
CA TRP A 14 8.68 4.10 -22.72
C TRP A 14 9.93 3.24 -23.00
N MET A 15 10.28 2.31 -22.10
CA MET A 15 11.38 1.36 -22.28
C MET A 15 10.83 0.06 -22.88
N ASP A 16 11.33 -0.31 -24.05
CA ASP A 16 10.95 -1.57 -24.68
C ASP A 16 11.59 -2.79 -23.97
N GLU A 17 11.03 -3.98 -24.20
CA GLU A 17 11.44 -5.19 -23.50
C GLU A 17 12.87 -5.63 -23.84
N HIS A 18 13.28 -5.51 -25.10
CA HIS A 18 14.64 -5.88 -25.53
C HIS A 18 15.67 -4.94 -24.91
N GLN A 19 15.41 -3.63 -24.94
CA GLN A 19 16.23 -2.62 -24.28
C GLN A 19 16.34 -2.86 -22.77
N ALA A 20 15.24 -3.21 -22.10
CA ALA A 20 15.25 -3.53 -20.67
C ALA A 20 16.11 -4.78 -20.35
N ILE A 21 16.05 -5.83 -21.19
CA ILE A 21 16.92 -7.01 -21.04
C ILE A 21 18.39 -6.62 -21.20
N GLU A 22 18.71 -5.86 -22.24
CA GLU A 22 20.08 -5.41 -22.51
C GLU A 22 20.64 -4.60 -21.32
N LEU A 23 19.92 -3.57 -20.87
CA LEU A 23 20.32 -2.73 -19.74
C LEU A 23 20.51 -3.53 -18.45
N LEU A 24 19.64 -4.52 -18.18
CA LEU A 24 19.75 -5.35 -16.98
C LEU A 24 21.01 -6.22 -16.99
N SER A 25 21.47 -6.65 -18.18
CA SER A 25 22.66 -7.48 -18.35
C SER A 25 23.98 -6.71 -18.37
N GLN A 26 23.95 -5.39 -18.58
CA GLN A 26 25.17 -4.58 -18.67
C GLN A 26 25.93 -4.49 -17.34
N ASN A 27 27.26 -4.35 -17.45
CA ASN A 27 28.10 -4.07 -16.29
C ASN A 27 27.81 -2.66 -15.78
N ILE A 28 27.64 -2.53 -14.48
CA ILE A 28 27.31 -1.26 -13.88
C ILE A 28 28.36 -0.17 -14.04
N SER A 29 29.63 -0.57 -14.19
CA SER A 29 30.73 0.38 -14.41
C SER A 29 30.70 1.02 -15.79
N THR A 30 29.91 0.50 -16.72
CA THR A 30 29.77 1.03 -18.08
C THR A 30 28.52 1.89 -18.25
N LEU A 31 27.72 2.08 -17.19
CA LEU A 31 26.47 2.84 -17.22
C LEU A 31 26.67 4.25 -16.65
N ASP A 32 26.23 5.27 -17.39
CA ASP A 32 26.18 6.66 -16.90
C ASP A 32 25.25 6.79 -15.69
N ASN A 33 24.16 6.01 -15.67
CA ASN A 33 23.22 5.93 -14.56
C ASN A 33 22.99 4.48 -14.12
N PRO A 34 23.73 4.00 -13.11
CA PRO A 34 23.55 2.67 -12.51
C PRO A 34 22.10 2.35 -12.09
N GLY A 35 21.31 3.36 -11.71
CA GLY A 35 19.92 3.21 -11.30
C GLY A 35 18.98 2.75 -12.43
N ILE A 36 19.40 2.85 -13.70
CA ILE A 36 18.58 2.40 -14.83
C ILE A 36 18.29 0.89 -14.79
N LYS A 37 19.18 0.09 -14.18
CA LYS A 37 18.98 -1.36 -14.02
C LYS A 37 17.76 -1.68 -13.14
N TYR A 38 17.51 -0.87 -12.11
CA TYR A 38 16.30 -0.99 -11.29
C TYR A 38 15.03 -0.74 -12.12
N ILE A 39 15.07 0.26 -13.01
CA ILE A 39 13.96 0.60 -13.90
C ILE A 39 13.73 -0.55 -14.89
N ALA A 40 14.80 -1.08 -15.49
CA ALA A 40 14.76 -2.24 -16.37
C ALA A 40 14.12 -3.46 -15.70
N ALA A 41 14.59 -3.85 -14.51
CA ALA A 41 13.99 -4.94 -13.74
C ALA A 41 12.49 -4.71 -13.44
N THR A 42 12.10 -3.47 -13.14
CA THR A 42 10.69 -3.10 -12.94
C THR A 42 9.87 -3.31 -14.22
N ARG A 43 10.41 -2.87 -15.36
CA ARG A 43 9.76 -3.03 -16.67
C ARG A 43 9.56 -4.50 -17.03
N LEU A 44 10.59 -5.33 -16.87
CA LEU A 44 10.53 -6.77 -17.18
C LEU A 44 9.51 -7.53 -16.31
N GLY A 45 9.22 -7.05 -15.10
CA GLY A 45 8.15 -7.60 -14.26
C GLY A 45 6.75 -7.45 -14.87
N ALA A 46 6.53 -6.49 -15.78
CA ALA A 46 5.28 -6.29 -16.51
C ALA A 46 5.26 -6.97 -17.90
N CYS A 47 6.39 -7.50 -18.35
CA CYS A 47 6.49 -8.26 -19.60
C CYS A 47 5.98 -9.70 -19.43
N SER A 48 5.92 -10.46 -20.53
CA SER A 48 5.45 -11.85 -20.53
C SER A 48 6.35 -12.83 -21.28
N SER A 49 7.43 -12.39 -21.96
CA SER A 49 8.31 -13.31 -22.70
C SER A 49 9.15 -14.20 -21.79
N ARG A 50 9.67 -15.30 -22.35
CA ARG A 50 10.62 -16.17 -21.62
C ARG A 50 11.97 -15.49 -21.41
N ASP A 51 12.46 -14.75 -22.42
CA ASP A 51 13.75 -14.06 -22.36
C ASP A 51 13.79 -13.02 -21.22
N SER A 52 12.70 -12.26 -21.01
CA SER A 52 12.64 -11.33 -19.88
C SER A 52 12.58 -12.03 -18.53
N LEU A 53 11.97 -13.21 -18.45
CA LEU A 53 11.97 -14.02 -17.23
C LEU A 53 13.36 -14.54 -16.92
N ASP A 54 14.07 -15.07 -17.92
CA ASP A 54 15.42 -15.61 -17.75
C ASP A 54 16.42 -14.50 -17.37
N ALA A 55 16.27 -13.29 -17.94
CA ALA A 55 17.04 -12.11 -17.54
C ALA A 55 16.80 -11.71 -16.07
N LEU A 56 15.55 -11.74 -15.60
CA LEU A 56 15.21 -11.49 -14.20
C LEU A 56 15.78 -12.56 -13.26
N VAL A 57 15.74 -13.84 -13.65
CA VAL A 57 16.33 -14.94 -12.89
C VAL A 57 17.84 -14.75 -12.73
N LEU A 58 18.53 -14.39 -13.80
CA LEU A 58 19.97 -14.12 -13.78
C LEU A 58 20.30 -12.95 -12.84
N ALA A 59 19.55 -11.85 -12.93
CA ALA A 59 19.74 -10.67 -12.07
C ALA A 59 19.38 -10.92 -10.59
N ALA A 60 18.48 -11.86 -10.32
CA ALA A 60 18.07 -12.25 -8.97
C ALA A 60 19.09 -13.18 -8.26
N THR A 61 20.03 -13.78 -9.00
CA THR A 61 20.94 -14.83 -8.50
C THR A 61 22.26 -14.26 -7.97
N GLY A 62 22.74 -14.86 -6.87
CA GLY A 62 24.02 -14.56 -6.23
C GLY A 62 24.04 -13.28 -5.39
N ASP A 63 24.92 -13.23 -4.40
CA ASP A 63 25.11 -12.03 -3.58
C ASP A 63 25.91 -10.95 -4.35
N ARG A 64 25.64 -9.68 -4.03
CA ARG A 64 26.20 -8.50 -4.71
C ARG A 64 26.75 -7.51 -3.70
N GLU A 65 28.04 -7.19 -3.80
CA GLU A 65 28.67 -6.19 -2.93
C GLU A 65 28.31 -4.75 -3.33
N ASN A 66 28.16 -4.50 -4.64
CA ASN A 66 27.80 -3.17 -5.13
C ASN A 66 26.34 -2.84 -4.78
N ILE A 67 26.11 -1.65 -4.22
CA ILE A 67 24.79 -1.21 -3.75
C ILE A 67 23.71 -1.20 -4.84
N PHE A 68 24.03 -0.75 -6.05
CA PHE A 68 23.07 -0.69 -7.14
C PHE A 68 22.79 -2.07 -7.73
N GLU A 69 23.79 -2.97 -7.75
CA GLU A 69 23.57 -4.38 -8.09
C GLU A 69 22.69 -5.08 -7.03
N SER A 70 22.91 -4.81 -5.74
CA SER A 70 22.07 -5.31 -4.64
C SER A 70 20.63 -4.80 -4.77
N ILE A 71 20.43 -3.50 -5.06
CA ILE A 71 19.11 -2.91 -5.31
C ILE A 71 18.44 -3.54 -6.55
N THR A 72 19.19 -3.76 -7.62
CA THR A 72 18.71 -4.39 -8.85
C THR A 72 18.29 -5.84 -8.60
N ARG A 73 19.07 -6.59 -7.83
CA ARG A 73 18.74 -7.96 -7.42
C ARG A 73 17.43 -8.00 -6.63
N ARG A 74 17.30 -7.17 -5.60
CA ARG A 74 16.08 -7.06 -4.79
C ARG A 74 14.85 -6.74 -5.66
N LYS A 75 15.00 -5.85 -6.64
CA LYS A 75 13.92 -5.51 -7.58
C LYS A 75 13.61 -6.64 -8.56
N SER A 76 14.62 -7.38 -9.00
CA SER A 76 14.43 -8.54 -9.87
C SER A 76 13.66 -9.65 -9.14
N ILE A 77 13.95 -9.90 -7.86
CA ILE A 77 13.18 -10.83 -7.01
C ILE A 77 11.71 -10.40 -6.89
N GLU A 78 11.44 -9.11 -6.68
CA GLU A 78 10.07 -8.56 -6.65
C GLU A 78 9.36 -8.77 -8.01
N ALA A 79 10.06 -8.50 -9.12
CA ALA A 79 9.56 -8.69 -10.47
C ALA A 79 9.23 -10.17 -10.78
N LEU A 80 10.03 -11.13 -10.29
CA LEU A 80 9.71 -12.55 -10.40
C LEU A 80 8.39 -12.91 -9.67
N GLY A 81 8.21 -12.40 -8.44
CA GLY A 81 6.97 -12.62 -7.69
C GLY A 81 5.73 -12.05 -8.36
N ARG A 82 5.92 -11.00 -9.16
CA ARG A 82 4.87 -10.41 -9.97
C ARG A 82 4.57 -11.22 -11.24
N ARG A 83 5.58 -11.81 -11.87
CA ARG A 83 5.44 -12.72 -13.03
C ARG A 83 4.74 -14.03 -12.66
N ARG A 84 4.90 -14.48 -11.42
CA ARG A 84 4.27 -15.69 -10.87
C ARG A 84 4.59 -17.00 -11.59
N ASP A 85 5.74 -17.06 -12.26
CA ASP A 85 6.22 -18.30 -12.86
C ASP A 85 6.86 -19.19 -11.78
N LEU A 86 6.22 -20.33 -11.49
CA LEU A 86 6.67 -21.27 -10.46
C LEU A 86 8.03 -21.91 -10.79
N SER A 87 8.50 -21.86 -12.04
CA SER A 87 9.85 -22.33 -12.40
C SER A 87 10.95 -21.52 -11.69
N THR A 88 10.62 -20.36 -11.13
CA THR A 88 11.57 -19.44 -10.47
C THR A 88 11.71 -19.69 -8.96
N LEU A 89 10.90 -20.60 -8.38
CA LEU A 89 10.96 -20.97 -6.97
C LEU A 89 12.38 -21.32 -6.47
N PRO A 90 13.24 -22.05 -7.22
CA PRO A 90 14.61 -22.31 -6.78
C PRO A 90 15.43 -21.04 -6.55
N THR A 91 15.29 -20.03 -7.41
CA THR A 91 15.94 -18.72 -7.28
C THR A 91 15.45 -17.98 -6.04
N ILE A 92 14.15 -18.08 -5.74
CA ILE A 92 13.57 -17.46 -4.54
C ILE A 92 14.04 -18.18 -3.28
N TYR A 93 14.14 -19.51 -3.31
CA TYR A 93 14.66 -20.30 -2.20
C TYR A 93 16.11 -19.94 -1.86
N ASP A 94 16.97 -19.82 -2.89
CA ASP A 94 18.36 -19.37 -2.72
C ASP A 94 18.43 -17.97 -2.07
N ALA A 95 17.60 -17.04 -2.55
CA ALA A 95 17.54 -15.68 -2.03
C ALA A 95 17.13 -15.59 -0.54
N MET A 96 16.40 -16.57 -0.01
CA MET A 96 16.07 -16.64 1.42
C MET A 96 17.27 -16.94 2.33
N SER A 97 18.39 -17.37 1.76
CA SER A 97 19.64 -17.66 2.48
C SER A 97 20.70 -16.55 2.32
N SER A 98 20.33 -15.41 1.71
CA SER A 98 21.25 -14.30 1.45
C SER A 98 21.74 -13.65 2.75
N SER A 99 22.95 -13.08 2.70
CA SER A 99 23.49 -12.25 3.79
C SER A 99 22.79 -10.89 3.92
N ASP A 100 22.04 -10.45 2.90
CA ASP A 100 21.30 -9.20 2.87
C ASP A 100 19.85 -9.39 3.33
N GLU A 101 19.52 -8.87 4.52
CA GLU A 101 18.17 -8.99 5.11
C GLU A 101 17.07 -8.47 4.19
N GLN A 102 17.31 -7.41 3.41
CA GLN A 102 16.31 -6.87 2.51
C GLN A 102 16.04 -7.82 1.32
N THR A 103 17.04 -8.58 0.89
CA THR A 103 16.84 -9.65 -0.10
C THR A 103 15.98 -10.77 0.49
N ILE A 104 16.28 -11.23 1.71
CA ILE A 104 15.47 -12.26 2.39
C ILE A 104 14.01 -11.77 2.49
N ALA A 105 13.79 -10.54 2.94
CA ALA A 105 12.44 -9.96 3.06
C ALA A 105 11.71 -9.94 1.71
N ASN A 106 12.37 -9.48 0.64
CA ASN A 106 11.79 -9.49 -0.71
C ASN A 106 11.50 -10.90 -1.21
N ALA A 107 12.37 -11.89 -0.93
CA ALA A 107 12.15 -13.28 -1.31
C ALA A 107 10.90 -13.84 -0.61
N VAL A 108 10.75 -13.59 0.69
CA VAL A 108 9.57 -14.01 1.46
C VAL A 108 8.31 -13.33 0.94
N ASP A 109 8.32 -12.02 0.69
CA ASP A 109 7.16 -11.32 0.10
C ASP A 109 6.82 -11.86 -1.32
N THR A 110 7.81 -12.26 -2.10
CA THR A 110 7.62 -12.92 -3.40
C THR A 110 6.90 -14.25 -3.27
N LEU A 111 7.19 -15.06 -2.24
CA LEU A 111 6.43 -16.30 -1.98
C LEU A 111 4.95 -16.03 -1.72
N ILE A 112 4.64 -14.96 -0.98
CA ILE A 112 3.27 -14.52 -0.73
C ILE A 112 2.58 -14.14 -2.05
N ASN A 113 3.31 -13.50 -2.96
CA ASN A 113 2.79 -13.10 -4.28
C ASN A 113 2.52 -14.30 -5.20
N PHE A 114 3.28 -15.39 -5.11
CA PHE A 114 2.94 -16.63 -5.81
C PHE A 114 1.60 -17.20 -5.34
N GLY A 115 1.30 -17.09 -4.04
CA GLY A 115 0.00 -17.46 -3.51
C GLY A 115 -0.31 -18.95 -3.61
N VAL A 116 0.72 -19.79 -3.70
CA VAL A 116 0.61 -21.25 -3.75
C VAL A 116 1.05 -21.87 -2.42
N PRO A 117 0.52 -23.05 -2.06
CA PRO A 117 1.02 -23.80 -0.91
C PRO A 117 2.52 -24.09 -1.03
N LEU A 118 3.27 -23.83 0.04
CA LEU A 118 4.70 -24.12 0.10
C LEU A 118 4.97 -25.55 0.63
N ASP A 119 6.04 -26.15 0.12
CA ASP A 119 6.50 -27.46 0.58
C ASP A 119 7.16 -27.40 1.98
N SER A 120 7.61 -28.56 2.47
CA SER A 120 8.25 -28.68 3.77
C SER A 120 9.60 -27.96 3.84
N GLN A 121 10.30 -27.81 2.72
CA GLN A 121 11.62 -27.18 2.66
C GLN A 121 11.49 -25.67 2.88
N PHE A 122 10.61 -25.01 2.13
CA PHE A 122 10.30 -23.60 2.33
C PHE A 122 9.76 -23.31 3.74
N LYS A 123 8.84 -24.14 4.23
CA LYS A 123 8.29 -24.01 5.59
C LYS A 123 9.39 -24.09 6.65
N SER A 124 10.32 -25.05 6.53
CA SER A 124 11.44 -25.20 7.46
C SER A 124 12.35 -23.98 7.46
N SER A 125 12.67 -23.45 6.27
CA SER A 125 13.47 -22.22 6.13
C SER A 125 12.79 -21.00 6.73
N LEU A 126 11.47 -20.83 6.51
CA LEU A 126 10.71 -19.75 7.14
C LEU A 126 10.67 -19.89 8.67
N LEU A 127 10.46 -21.09 9.21
CA LEU A 127 10.47 -21.30 10.67
C LEU A 127 11.84 -20.98 11.28
N LYS A 128 12.93 -21.35 10.59
CA LYS A 128 14.29 -20.96 11.00
C LYS A 128 14.47 -19.44 11.02
N ILE A 129 13.97 -18.73 10.00
CA ILE A 129 13.96 -17.26 9.98
C ILE A 129 13.19 -16.69 11.18
N ILE A 130 12.04 -17.27 11.54
CA ILE A 130 11.24 -16.83 12.69
C ILE A 130 11.96 -17.08 14.01
N GLN A 131 12.76 -18.14 14.09
CA GLN A 131 13.51 -18.49 15.31
C GLN A 131 14.74 -17.59 15.49
N ASP A 132 15.57 -17.48 14.45
CA ASP A 132 16.93 -16.95 14.55
C ASP A 132 17.10 -15.55 13.94
N GLY A 133 16.14 -15.07 13.14
CA GLY A 133 16.24 -13.82 12.41
C GLY A 133 16.04 -12.55 13.25
N THR A 134 16.31 -11.40 12.64
CA THR A 134 15.94 -10.08 13.20
C THR A 134 14.43 -9.92 13.25
N ASP A 135 13.93 -8.97 14.03
CA ASP A 135 12.48 -8.73 14.15
C ASP A 135 11.81 -8.41 12.80
N VAL A 136 12.54 -7.77 11.87
CA VAL A 136 12.08 -7.51 10.51
C VAL A 136 11.84 -8.83 9.77
N LEU A 137 12.82 -9.73 9.81
CA LEU A 137 12.74 -11.03 9.15
C LEU A 137 11.70 -11.96 9.81
N LYS A 138 11.62 -11.95 11.14
CA LYS A 138 10.58 -12.68 11.89
C LYS A 138 9.19 -12.23 11.45
N ARG A 139 8.96 -10.92 11.42
CA ARG A 139 7.67 -10.34 11.01
C ARG A 139 7.27 -10.78 9.60
N VAL A 140 8.14 -10.63 8.61
CA VAL A 140 7.79 -10.96 7.22
C VAL A 140 7.55 -12.46 7.04
N ALA A 141 8.33 -13.33 7.70
CA ALA A 141 8.12 -14.76 7.68
C ALA A 141 6.78 -15.17 8.34
N ILE A 142 6.42 -14.59 9.48
CA ILE A 142 5.10 -14.80 10.12
C ILE A 142 3.96 -14.32 9.22
N GLN A 143 4.13 -13.16 8.57
CA GLN A 143 3.14 -12.67 7.61
C GLN A 143 2.99 -13.62 6.41
N CYS A 144 4.06 -14.28 5.97
CA CYS A 144 3.99 -15.31 4.95
C CYS A 144 3.13 -16.49 5.39
N PHE A 145 3.39 -17.02 6.59
CA PHE A 145 2.56 -18.06 7.22
C PHE A 145 1.08 -17.65 7.30
N SER A 146 0.78 -16.44 7.77
CA SER A 146 -0.59 -15.93 7.89
C SER A 146 -1.29 -15.77 6.54
N ARG A 147 -0.60 -15.22 5.53
CA ARG A 147 -1.21 -14.92 4.22
C ARG A 147 -1.37 -16.14 3.32
N LEU A 148 -0.51 -17.15 3.49
CA LEU A 148 -0.62 -18.45 2.82
C LEU A 148 -1.36 -19.49 3.66
N GLU A 149 -1.87 -19.09 4.83
CA GLU A 149 -2.65 -19.93 5.75
C GLU A 149 -1.94 -21.25 6.09
N MET A 150 -0.63 -21.17 6.32
CA MET A 150 0.20 -22.33 6.64
C MET A 150 0.18 -22.61 8.14
N HIS A 151 0.06 -23.88 8.54
CA HIS A 151 0.17 -24.27 9.94
C HIS A 151 1.62 -24.36 10.40
N ASP A 152 1.90 -23.84 11.60
CA ASP A 152 3.13 -24.05 12.36
C ASP A 152 2.93 -25.23 13.32
N SER A 153 3.52 -26.37 12.99
CA SER A 153 3.42 -27.58 13.81
C SER A 153 4.21 -27.51 15.13
N ASN A 154 5.11 -26.54 15.28
CA ASN A 154 6.10 -26.51 16.35
C ASN A 154 5.82 -25.41 17.39
N GLY A 155 4.77 -24.61 17.19
CA GLY A 155 4.39 -23.51 18.08
C GLY A 155 5.43 -22.39 18.18
N ILE A 156 6.30 -22.26 17.19
CA ILE A 156 7.32 -21.21 17.09
C ILE A 156 6.65 -19.84 16.98
N ILE A 157 5.61 -19.70 16.15
CA ILE A 157 4.87 -18.45 15.94
C ILE A 157 4.07 -18.08 17.19
N SER A 158 3.48 -19.06 17.88
CA SER A 158 2.74 -18.82 19.13
C SER A 158 3.62 -18.15 20.19
N LYS A 159 4.89 -18.57 20.33
CA LYS A 159 5.87 -17.94 21.23
C LYS A 159 6.16 -16.47 20.87
N GLN A 160 5.98 -16.06 19.62
CA GLN A 160 6.19 -14.68 19.18
C GLN A 160 5.04 -13.74 19.60
N GLN A 161 3.92 -14.25 20.09
CA GLN A 161 2.82 -13.43 20.63
C GLN A 161 3.16 -12.73 21.94
N SER A 162 4.33 -13.00 22.53
CA SER A 162 4.89 -12.26 23.66
C SER A 162 6.19 -11.54 23.30
N ASN A 163 6.52 -11.42 22.01
CA ASN A 163 7.70 -10.70 21.56
C ASN A 163 7.57 -9.20 21.93
N PRO A 164 8.60 -8.57 22.52
CA PRO A 164 8.56 -7.15 22.91
C PRO A 164 8.46 -6.21 21.71
N ASN A 165 8.88 -6.65 20.52
CA ASN A 165 8.68 -5.91 19.28
C ASN A 165 7.21 -5.99 18.86
N ILE A 166 6.50 -4.87 18.99
CA ILE A 166 5.08 -4.71 18.63
C ILE A 166 4.76 -5.23 17.23
N MET A 167 5.68 -5.10 16.27
CA MET A 167 5.43 -5.55 14.90
C MET A 167 5.56 -7.08 14.77
N VAL A 168 6.46 -7.73 15.51
CA VAL A 168 6.52 -9.20 15.55
C VAL A 168 5.31 -9.76 16.29
N ASN A 169 5.00 -9.15 17.43
CA ASN A 169 3.82 -9.44 18.23
C ASN A 169 2.53 -9.37 17.39
N GLY A 170 2.27 -8.24 16.74
CA GLY A 170 1.08 -8.02 15.91
C GLY A 170 0.95 -9.04 14.77
N ALA A 171 2.05 -9.35 14.07
CA ALA A 171 2.03 -10.36 13.02
C ALA A 171 1.68 -11.76 13.54
N SER A 172 2.20 -12.14 14.71
CA SER A 172 1.94 -13.44 15.33
C SER A 172 0.51 -13.58 15.87
N ILE A 173 -0.08 -12.50 16.40
CA ILE A 173 -1.49 -12.47 16.80
C ILE A 173 -2.38 -12.58 15.56
N ALA A 174 -2.08 -11.84 14.49
CA ALA A 174 -2.80 -11.94 13.23
C ALA A 174 -2.74 -13.36 12.63
N TYR A 175 -1.59 -14.03 12.75
CA TYR A 175 -1.45 -15.44 12.40
C TYR A 175 -2.38 -16.33 13.21
N SER A 176 -2.34 -16.22 14.54
CA SER A 176 -3.14 -17.05 15.45
C SER A 176 -4.65 -16.90 15.17
N ILE A 177 -5.10 -15.68 14.92
CA ILE A 177 -6.48 -15.42 14.53
C ILE A 177 -6.82 -16.06 13.18
N ARG A 178 -5.99 -15.82 12.16
CA ARG A 178 -6.28 -16.24 10.78
C ARG A 178 -6.21 -17.76 10.60
N VAL A 179 -5.21 -18.40 11.20
CA VAL A 179 -4.82 -19.78 10.92
C VAL A 179 -5.25 -20.73 12.02
N GLU A 180 -5.18 -20.30 13.28
CA GLU A 180 -5.55 -21.13 14.44
C GLU A 180 -6.99 -20.84 14.93
N GLY A 181 -7.58 -19.71 14.52
CA GLY A 181 -8.89 -19.28 14.95
C GLY A 181 -8.94 -18.71 16.38
N ASP A 182 -7.79 -18.49 17.02
CA ASP A 182 -7.74 -17.93 18.38
C ASP A 182 -7.87 -16.40 18.34
N LYS A 183 -8.99 -15.91 18.85
CA LYS A 183 -9.34 -14.48 18.92
C LYS A 183 -9.09 -13.86 20.28
N SER A 184 -8.53 -14.60 21.23
CA SER A 184 -8.32 -14.16 22.62
C SER A 184 -7.53 -12.84 22.74
N LYS A 185 -6.64 -12.58 21.78
CA LYS A 185 -5.78 -11.39 21.73
C LYS A 185 -6.15 -10.39 20.62
N LEU A 186 -7.34 -10.50 20.04
CA LEU A 186 -7.80 -9.60 18.98
C LEU A 186 -7.69 -8.12 19.37
N GLN A 187 -8.00 -7.79 20.63
CA GLN A 187 -7.97 -6.43 21.14
C GLN A 187 -6.57 -5.80 21.10
N ILE A 188 -5.50 -6.58 21.27
CA ILE A 188 -4.11 -6.08 21.22
C ILE A 188 -3.81 -5.45 19.85
N LEU A 189 -4.35 -6.02 18.75
CA LEU A 189 -4.19 -5.42 17.44
C LEU A 189 -4.88 -4.05 17.35
N ALA A 190 -6.07 -3.91 17.94
CA ALA A 190 -6.77 -2.63 18.00
C ALA A 190 -5.98 -1.60 18.82
N ASP A 191 -5.44 -1.99 19.98
CA ASP A 191 -4.67 -1.11 20.86
C ASP A 191 -3.39 -0.59 20.17
N HIS A 192 -2.75 -1.41 19.32
CA HIS A 192 -1.60 -0.97 18.53
C HIS A 192 -1.91 0.17 17.52
N LEU A 193 -3.18 0.38 17.16
CA LEU A 193 -3.59 1.52 16.32
C LEU A 193 -3.48 2.86 17.06
N GLU A 194 -3.45 2.83 18.39
CA GLU A 194 -3.37 4.02 19.25
C GLU A 194 -1.91 4.41 19.54
N ASN A 195 -0.94 3.70 18.96
CA ASN A 195 0.47 4.00 19.17
C ASN A 195 0.86 5.34 18.53
N THR A 196 1.67 6.14 19.21
CA THR A 196 2.15 7.44 18.69
C THR A 196 3.14 7.30 17.53
N ASN A 197 3.79 6.15 17.38
CA ASN A 197 4.66 5.86 16.26
C ASN A 197 3.85 5.37 15.04
N VAL A 198 3.91 6.15 13.95
CA VAL A 198 3.24 5.85 12.68
C VAL A 198 3.59 4.47 12.11
N ILE A 199 4.82 3.98 12.31
CA ILE A 199 5.26 2.68 11.80
C ILE A 199 4.46 1.55 12.48
N TYR A 200 4.16 1.69 13.77
CA TYR A 200 3.38 0.70 14.52
C TYR A 200 1.90 0.77 14.17
N ARG A 201 1.33 1.97 13.98
CA ARG A 201 -0.05 2.12 13.47
C ARG A 201 -0.21 1.48 12.09
N ARG A 202 0.68 1.79 11.15
CA ARG A 202 0.69 1.18 9.80
C ARG A 202 0.83 -0.34 9.87
N SER A 203 1.70 -0.83 10.74
CA SER A 203 1.92 -2.27 10.96
C SER A 203 0.66 -2.95 11.48
N SER A 204 -0.03 -2.35 12.45
CA SER A 204 -1.29 -2.86 12.97
C SER A 204 -2.38 -2.91 11.89
N VAL A 205 -2.54 -1.87 11.06
CA VAL A 205 -3.49 -1.91 9.93
C VAL A 205 -3.23 -3.11 9.01
N ILE A 206 -1.96 -3.42 8.72
CA ILE A 206 -1.59 -4.58 7.91
C ILE A 206 -1.95 -5.89 8.63
N ASP A 207 -1.64 -5.98 9.93
CA ASP A 207 -1.84 -7.19 10.73
C ASP A 207 -3.32 -7.48 10.94
N ILE A 208 -4.15 -6.46 11.19
CA ILE A 208 -5.62 -6.60 11.23
C ILE A 208 -6.15 -7.10 9.88
N GLY A 209 -5.63 -6.56 8.77
CA GLY A 209 -5.93 -7.06 7.43
C GLY A 209 -5.52 -8.52 7.23
N ASN A 210 -4.40 -8.95 7.80
CA ASN A 210 -3.92 -10.33 7.76
C ASN A 210 -4.75 -11.27 8.63
N ALA A 211 -5.18 -10.83 9.81
CA ALA A 211 -6.10 -11.55 10.69
C ALA A 211 -7.44 -11.82 9.99
N GLY A 212 -7.92 -10.85 9.20
CA GLY A 212 -9.13 -11.00 8.41
C GLY A 212 -10.42 -10.97 9.23
N GLU A 213 -10.40 -10.38 10.43
CA GLU A 213 -11.54 -10.33 11.34
C GLU A 213 -12.44 -9.11 11.09
N PRO A 214 -13.70 -9.29 10.69
CA PRO A 214 -14.64 -8.20 10.44
C PRO A 214 -14.91 -7.30 11.64
N ALA A 215 -14.73 -7.81 12.87
CA ALA A 215 -14.93 -7.05 14.10
C ALA A 215 -14.04 -5.80 14.20
N LEU A 216 -12.86 -5.80 13.55
CA LEU A 216 -11.92 -4.68 13.57
C LEU A 216 -12.06 -3.72 12.37
N LEU A 217 -13.06 -3.94 11.50
CA LEU A 217 -13.27 -3.09 10.33
C LEU A 217 -13.54 -1.62 10.72
N SER A 218 -14.28 -1.39 11.82
CA SER A 218 -14.54 -0.03 12.30
C SER A 218 -13.26 0.67 12.79
N ASN A 219 -12.37 -0.07 13.47
CA ASN A 219 -11.08 0.46 13.91
C ASN A 219 -10.21 0.87 12.72
N ILE A 220 -10.13 0.02 11.68
CA ILE A 220 -9.43 0.38 10.44
C ILE A 220 -10.07 1.59 9.78
N ALA A 221 -11.40 1.69 9.70
CA ALA A 221 -12.04 2.80 9.01
C ALA A 221 -11.68 4.17 9.64
N LYS A 222 -11.44 4.21 10.96
CA LYS A 222 -11.23 5.43 11.74
C LYS A 222 -9.78 5.77 12.06
N VAL A 223 -8.82 4.84 11.96
CA VAL A 223 -7.44 5.16 12.34
C VAL A 223 -6.79 6.19 11.39
N ALA A 224 -6.03 7.14 11.93
CA ALA A 224 -5.25 8.13 11.18
C ALA A 224 -3.99 7.50 10.51
N VAL A 225 -4.24 6.64 9.52
CA VAL A 225 -3.26 6.01 8.62
C VAL A 225 -3.72 6.24 7.19
N SER A 226 -2.81 6.24 6.21
CA SER A 226 -3.16 6.49 4.81
C SER A 226 -4.34 5.63 4.32
N MET A 227 -5.33 6.27 3.68
CA MET A 227 -6.53 5.59 3.16
C MET A 227 -6.20 4.38 2.28
N PRO A 228 -5.23 4.42 1.33
CA PRO A 228 -4.91 3.25 0.52
C PRO A 228 -4.49 2.02 1.34
N LEU A 229 -3.80 2.22 2.47
CA LEU A 229 -3.40 1.14 3.36
C LEU A 229 -4.58 0.58 4.14
N ARG A 230 -5.43 1.47 4.70
CA ARG A 230 -6.69 1.07 5.35
C ARG A 230 -7.60 0.31 4.39
N ALA A 231 -7.79 0.83 3.18
CA ALA A 231 -8.61 0.21 2.14
C ALA A 231 -8.08 -1.18 1.77
N LYS A 232 -6.77 -1.32 1.54
CA LYS A 232 -6.17 -2.63 1.24
C LYS A 232 -6.48 -3.67 2.32
N SER A 233 -6.38 -3.32 3.59
CA SER A 233 -6.70 -4.23 4.70
C SER A 233 -8.19 -4.51 4.81
N ALA A 234 -9.04 -3.48 4.67
CA ALA A 234 -10.48 -3.61 4.73
C ALA A 234 -11.05 -4.54 3.64
N PHE A 235 -10.64 -4.37 2.38
CA PHE A 235 -11.05 -5.24 1.28
C PHE A 235 -10.55 -6.69 1.46
N LYS A 236 -9.42 -6.88 2.15
CA LYS A 236 -8.94 -8.22 2.52
C LYS A 236 -9.83 -8.87 3.60
N ILE A 237 -10.33 -8.10 4.56
CA ILE A 237 -11.26 -8.57 5.59
C ILE A 237 -12.65 -8.87 5.01
N THR A 238 -13.11 -8.03 4.07
CA THR A 238 -14.44 -8.15 3.44
C THR A 238 -14.32 -8.37 1.93
N PRO A 239 -13.80 -9.52 1.46
CA PRO A 239 -13.66 -9.81 0.03
C PRO A 239 -15.01 -9.87 -0.70
N LYS A 240 -16.10 -10.04 0.05
CA LYS A 240 -17.47 -9.81 -0.40
C LYS A 240 -18.13 -8.92 0.64
N ILE A 241 -18.44 -7.68 0.27
CA ILE A 241 -19.21 -6.76 1.11
C ILE A 241 -20.67 -7.24 1.10
N LYS A 242 -21.13 -7.79 2.23
CA LYS A 242 -22.41 -8.51 2.33
C LYS A 242 -23.49 -7.71 3.04
N THR A 243 -23.10 -6.72 3.86
CA THR A 243 -24.02 -5.98 4.72
C THR A 243 -23.95 -4.48 4.44
N GLU A 244 -25.03 -3.78 4.72
CA GLU A 244 -25.09 -2.32 4.58
C GLU A 244 -24.12 -1.63 5.55
N SER A 245 -23.95 -2.17 6.76
CA SER A 245 -22.97 -1.66 7.72
C SER A 245 -21.54 -1.74 7.19
N GLN A 246 -21.15 -2.86 6.55
CA GLN A 246 -19.84 -2.97 5.90
C GLN A 246 -19.70 -1.99 4.73
N ARG A 247 -20.71 -1.87 3.86
CA ARG A 247 -20.73 -0.90 2.76
C ARG A 247 -20.55 0.52 3.28
N SER A 248 -21.27 0.89 4.33
CA SER A 248 -21.19 2.20 4.98
C SER A 248 -19.77 2.49 5.50
N LEU A 249 -19.16 1.55 6.24
CA LEU A 249 -17.79 1.69 6.74
C LEU A 249 -16.76 1.82 5.61
N ILE A 250 -16.90 1.02 4.55
CA ILE A 250 -16.02 1.09 3.37
C ILE A 250 -16.17 2.44 2.67
N ASN A 251 -17.40 2.90 2.45
CA ASN A 251 -17.66 4.19 1.81
C ASN A 251 -17.12 5.34 2.66
N GLN A 252 -17.34 5.32 3.97
CA GLN A 252 -16.79 6.32 4.91
C GLN A 252 -15.26 6.38 4.81
N MET A 253 -14.60 5.22 4.85
CA MET A 253 -13.14 5.13 4.75
C MET A 253 -12.60 5.64 3.41
N LEU A 254 -13.31 5.38 2.29
CA LEU A 254 -12.88 5.80 0.95
C LEU A 254 -13.17 7.29 0.66
N GLN A 255 -14.20 7.87 1.27
CA GLN A 255 -14.43 9.32 1.26
C GLN A 255 -13.37 10.07 2.09
N ASP A 256 -12.81 9.39 3.09
CA ASP A 256 -11.67 9.80 3.90
C ASP A 256 -11.80 11.19 4.56
N ASP A 257 -12.92 11.40 5.26
CA ASP A 257 -13.14 12.61 6.03
C ASP A 257 -12.31 12.62 7.32
N SER A 258 -11.32 13.51 7.37
CA SER A 258 -10.38 13.62 8.48
C SER A 258 -11.05 13.98 9.81
N ARG A 259 -12.26 14.57 9.78
CA ARG A 259 -13.04 14.88 10.99
C ARG A 259 -13.56 13.62 11.67
N HIS A 260 -13.69 12.51 10.93
CA HIS A 260 -14.15 11.22 11.45
C HIS A 260 -13.02 10.27 11.85
N LEU A 261 -11.75 10.70 11.73
CA LEU A 261 -10.60 9.89 12.13
C LEU A 261 -10.27 10.05 13.62
N SER A 262 -9.72 8.99 14.20
CA SER A 262 -9.17 8.95 15.55
C SER A 262 -7.69 9.36 15.52
N PHE A 263 -7.34 10.33 16.35
CA PHE A 263 -5.99 10.86 16.51
C PHE A 263 -5.41 10.39 17.83
N THR A 264 -4.14 10.00 17.84
CA THR A 264 -3.41 9.55 19.03
C THR A 264 -2.82 10.72 19.82
N GLN A 265 -2.65 11.86 19.16
CA GLN A 265 -2.10 13.08 19.72
C GLN A 265 -3.07 14.25 19.52
N SER A 266 -3.17 15.11 20.53
CA SER A 266 -3.70 16.45 20.33
C SER A 266 -2.66 17.24 19.55
N VAL A 267 -3.06 17.82 18.42
CA VAL A 267 -2.23 18.75 17.65
C VAL A 267 -2.84 20.13 17.81
N ASP A 268 -2.02 21.11 18.16
CA ASP A 268 -2.44 22.51 18.18
C ASP A 268 -2.93 22.89 16.78
N VAL A 269 -4.07 23.56 16.70
CA VAL A 269 -4.68 23.96 15.43
C VAL A 269 -3.85 25.13 14.87
N PRO A 270 -3.09 24.95 13.77
CA PRO A 270 -2.34 26.03 13.17
C PRO A 270 -3.28 27.12 12.67
N VAL A 271 -2.90 28.37 12.89
CA VAL A 271 -3.59 29.54 12.32
C VAL A 271 -2.90 30.06 11.06
N ASP A 272 -1.65 29.65 10.81
CA ASP A 272 -0.86 30.06 9.67
C ASP A 272 -0.89 29.01 8.53
N LEU A 273 -1.06 29.48 7.30
CA LEU A 273 -1.10 28.64 6.09
C LEU A 273 0.22 27.89 5.89
N LYS A 274 1.36 28.50 6.23
CA LYS A 274 2.66 27.85 6.10
C LYS A 274 2.76 26.60 6.98
N GLU A 275 2.31 26.70 8.24
CA GLU A 275 2.28 25.56 9.17
C GLU A 275 1.33 24.46 8.68
N VAL A 276 0.18 24.83 8.10
CA VAL A 276 -0.72 23.87 7.44
C VAL A 276 -0.02 23.16 6.28
N CYS A 277 0.68 23.89 5.40
CA CYS A 277 1.44 23.31 4.30
C CYS A 277 2.54 22.35 4.77
N ASP A 278 3.17 22.62 5.91
CA ASP A 278 4.17 21.74 6.51
C ASP A 278 3.54 20.44 7.06
N LEU A 279 2.35 20.55 7.68
CA LEU A 279 1.58 19.38 8.12
C LEU A 279 1.14 18.51 6.95
N LEU A 280 0.58 19.09 5.88
CA LEU A 280 0.08 18.36 4.71
C LEU A 280 1.16 17.53 4.01
N ARG A 281 2.43 17.96 4.08
CA ARG A 281 3.60 17.29 3.49
C ARG A 281 4.33 16.37 4.46
N HIS A 282 3.86 16.26 5.70
CA HIS A 282 4.53 15.46 6.73
C HIS A 282 4.47 13.96 6.41
N ARG A 283 5.46 13.16 6.82
CA ARG A 283 5.49 11.70 6.53
C ARG A 283 4.59 10.84 7.41
N ASP A 284 4.12 11.40 8.51
CA ASP A 284 3.12 10.82 9.40
C ASP A 284 1.73 11.28 8.96
N GLU A 285 0.87 10.34 8.58
CA GLU A 285 -0.48 10.62 8.11
C GLU A 285 -1.36 11.29 9.17
N GLU A 286 -1.15 11.04 10.47
CA GLU A 286 -1.92 11.69 11.52
C GLU A 286 -1.66 13.21 11.53
N ARG A 287 -0.41 13.62 11.31
CA ARG A 287 -0.05 15.03 11.14
C ARG A 287 -0.61 15.60 9.85
N GLN A 288 -0.56 14.85 8.74
CA GLN A 288 -1.20 15.27 7.49
C GLN A 288 -2.70 15.53 7.68
N TYR A 289 -3.42 14.57 8.27
CA TYR A 289 -4.85 14.69 8.55
C TYR A 289 -5.16 15.84 9.52
N SER A 290 -4.26 16.16 10.45
CA SER A 290 -4.40 17.31 11.34
C SER A 290 -4.33 18.64 10.57
N GLY A 291 -3.44 18.75 9.57
CA GLY A 291 -3.39 19.89 8.66
C GLY A 291 -4.70 20.08 7.88
N VAL A 292 -5.27 19.00 7.36
CA VAL A 292 -6.58 19.07 6.67
C VAL A 292 -7.71 19.40 7.63
N LYS A 293 -7.71 18.78 8.81
CA LYS A 293 -8.70 19.04 9.88
C LYS A 293 -8.72 20.50 10.31
N THR A 294 -7.58 21.16 10.27
CA THR A 294 -7.45 22.60 10.51
C THR A 294 -8.17 23.40 9.44
N LEU A 295 -7.97 23.09 8.16
CA LEU A 295 -8.62 23.79 7.05
C LEU A 295 -10.16 23.68 7.10
N PHE A 296 -10.72 22.57 7.62
CA PHE A 296 -12.16 22.45 7.84
C PHE A 296 -12.73 23.48 8.84
N SER A 297 -11.90 24.07 9.70
CA SER A 297 -12.30 25.08 10.68
C SER A 297 -12.19 26.52 10.17
N TRP A 298 -11.58 26.73 9.00
CA TRP A 298 -11.36 28.07 8.46
C TRP A 298 -12.63 28.64 7.82
N PRO A 299 -12.82 29.98 7.85
CA PRO A 299 -13.91 30.62 7.12
C PRO A 299 -13.79 30.39 5.61
N VAL A 300 -14.92 30.13 4.95
CA VAL A 300 -14.98 29.84 3.50
C VAL A 300 -14.28 30.90 2.66
N SER A 301 -14.43 32.19 3.02
CA SER A 301 -13.85 33.30 2.26
C SER A 301 -12.31 33.29 2.19
N GLY A 302 -11.63 32.78 3.22
CA GLY A 302 -10.16 32.62 3.21
C GLY A 302 -9.71 31.22 2.79
N LEU A 303 -10.63 30.25 2.82
CA LEU A 303 -10.32 28.86 2.52
C LEU A 303 -10.08 28.62 1.03
N THR A 304 -10.88 29.23 0.15
CA THR A 304 -10.72 29.07 -1.31
C THR A 304 -9.36 29.62 -1.77
N GLU A 305 -8.95 30.78 -1.25
CA GLU A 305 -7.62 31.35 -1.51
C GLU A 305 -6.49 30.46 -0.99
N ALA A 306 -6.63 29.92 0.23
CA ALA A 306 -5.67 29.00 0.81
C ALA A 306 -5.55 27.70 -0.01
N ILE A 307 -6.66 27.13 -0.47
CA ILE A 307 -6.64 25.91 -1.28
C ILE A 307 -5.97 26.16 -2.64
N ASN A 308 -6.27 27.28 -3.30
CA ASN A 308 -5.60 27.65 -4.55
C ASN A 308 -4.09 27.80 -4.35
N PHE A 309 -3.67 28.49 -3.28
CA PHE A 309 -2.26 28.62 -2.94
C PHE A 309 -1.60 27.25 -2.72
N ILE A 310 -2.23 26.37 -1.94
CA ILE A 310 -1.72 25.01 -1.69
C ILE A 310 -1.62 24.22 -3.00
N TRP A 311 -2.64 24.30 -3.85
CA TRP A 311 -2.68 23.59 -5.13
C TRP A 311 -1.56 24.06 -6.07
N GLU A 312 -1.40 25.36 -6.27
CA GLU A 312 -0.38 25.94 -7.16
C GLU A 312 1.05 25.65 -6.69
N ASN A 313 1.30 25.65 -5.38
CA ASN A 313 2.66 25.53 -4.83
C ASN A 313 3.03 24.09 -4.45
N HIS A 314 2.04 23.26 -4.12
CA HIS A 314 2.26 21.93 -3.53
C HIS A 314 1.37 20.82 -4.13
N GLY A 315 0.54 21.11 -5.13
CA GLY A 315 -0.35 20.13 -5.77
C GLY A 315 0.38 18.98 -6.47
N SER A 316 1.66 19.11 -6.78
CA SER A 316 2.48 18.01 -7.32
C SER A 316 2.88 16.96 -6.27
N ASP A 317 2.77 17.28 -4.97
CA ASP A 317 2.92 16.27 -3.92
C ASP A 317 1.66 15.40 -3.86
N TYR A 318 1.82 14.10 -4.11
CA TYR A 318 0.69 13.15 -4.15
C TYR A 318 -0.09 13.07 -2.82
N GLY A 319 0.52 13.40 -1.68
CA GLY A 319 -0.13 13.58 -0.38
C GLY A 319 -1.09 14.75 -0.40
N VAL A 320 -0.54 15.93 -0.69
CA VAL A 320 -1.27 17.20 -0.76
C VAL A 320 -2.39 17.14 -1.80
N HIS A 321 -2.07 16.70 -3.01
CA HIS A 321 -3.02 16.56 -4.12
C HIS A 321 -4.27 15.79 -3.71
N TYR A 322 -4.09 14.69 -2.97
CA TYR A 322 -5.19 13.86 -2.49
C TYR A 322 -6.04 14.58 -1.45
N GLN A 323 -5.38 15.20 -0.45
CA GLN A 323 -6.08 15.88 0.64
C GLN A 323 -6.87 17.11 0.17
N VAL A 324 -6.33 17.87 -0.79
CA VAL A 324 -7.04 18.99 -1.43
C VAL A 324 -8.34 18.51 -2.10
N ASN A 325 -8.29 17.40 -2.84
CA ASN A 325 -9.48 16.81 -3.45
C ASN A 325 -10.50 16.35 -2.40
N CYS A 326 -10.06 15.73 -1.30
CA CYS A 326 -10.94 15.36 -0.19
C CYS A 326 -11.63 16.60 0.40
N LEU A 327 -10.87 17.68 0.65
CA LEU A 327 -11.38 18.92 1.22
C LEU A 327 -12.43 19.58 0.33
N ILE A 328 -12.14 19.75 -0.96
CA ILE A 328 -13.06 20.29 -1.97
C ILE A 328 -14.36 19.47 -2.01
N SER A 329 -14.24 18.15 -2.07
CA SER A 329 -15.35 17.21 -2.10
C SER A 329 -16.23 17.28 -0.85
N GLN A 330 -15.63 17.35 0.34
CA GLN A 330 -16.33 17.30 1.63
C GLN A 330 -16.96 18.64 2.02
N LEU A 331 -16.46 19.76 1.48
CA LEU A 331 -17.02 21.09 1.68
C LEU A 331 -17.95 21.55 0.55
N GLY A 332 -18.01 20.81 -0.56
CA GLY A 332 -18.85 21.18 -1.69
C GLY A 332 -18.40 22.46 -2.40
N LEU A 333 -17.08 22.69 -2.50
CA LEU A 333 -16.50 23.92 -3.08
C LEU A 333 -16.59 23.90 -4.61
N THR A 334 -17.77 24.24 -5.14
CA THR A 334 -18.07 24.21 -6.59
C THR A 334 -17.15 25.10 -7.42
N GLU A 335 -16.66 26.20 -6.86
CA GLU A 335 -15.72 27.12 -7.49
C GLU A 335 -14.34 26.49 -7.74
N LEU A 336 -13.99 25.42 -7.01
CA LEU A 336 -12.76 24.65 -7.17
C LEU A 336 -12.97 23.31 -7.90
N SER A 337 -14.12 23.13 -8.56
CA SER A 337 -14.44 21.90 -9.30
C SER A 337 -13.46 21.57 -10.43
N PHE A 338 -12.73 22.55 -10.97
CA PHE A 338 -11.69 22.31 -11.98
C PHE A 338 -10.57 21.40 -11.44
N ILE A 339 -10.18 21.53 -10.16
CA ILE A 339 -9.18 20.67 -9.51
C ILE A 339 -9.68 19.22 -9.46
N THR A 340 -10.96 19.02 -9.14
CA THR A 340 -11.60 17.70 -9.12
C THR A 340 -11.58 17.06 -10.51
N LYS A 341 -11.91 17.82 -11.55
CA LYS A 341 -11.90 17.35 -12.95
C LYS A 341 -10.48 16.99 -13.41
N GLU A 342 -9.51 17.86 -13.16
CA GLU A 342 -8.10 17.61 -13.46
C GLU A 342 -7.59 16.33 -12.78
N SER A 343 -7.92 16.17 -11.51
CA SER A 343 -7.52 15.02 -10.70
C SER A 343 -8.16 13.70 -11.14
N LEU A 344 -9.36 13.75 -11.72
CA LEU A 344 -10.04 12.58 -12.30
C LEU A 344 -9.29 12.08 -13.54
N SER A 345 -8.86 13.03 -14.40
CA SER A 345 -8.18 12.77 -15.67
C SER A 345 -6.69 12.48 -15.55
N GLU A 346 -6.05 12.83 -14.43
CA GLU A 346 -4.61 12.69 -14.21
C GLU A 346 -4.09 11.27 -14.52
N PRO A 347 -3.31 11.04 -15.59
CA PRO A 347 -2.95 9.69 -16.02
C PRO A 347 -1.94 9.00 -15.10
N ALA A 348 -1.16 9.75 -14.31
CA ALA A 348 -0.02 9.19 -13.61
C ALA A 348 -0.44 8.31 -12.40
N PRO A 349 0.14 7.11 -12.27
CA PRO A 349 -0.36 6.09 -11.34
C PRO A 349 -0.18 6.43 -9.86
N GLN A 350 0.72 7.34 -9.52
CA GLN A 350 0.91 7.85 -8.15
C GLN A 350 -0.34 8.59 -7.62
N TYR A 351 -1.16 9.17 -8.52
CA TYR A 351 -2.37 9.90 -8.16
C TYR A 351 -3.64 9.03 -8.13
N ALA A 352 -3.51 7.70 -8.21
CA ALA A 352 -4.67 6.80 -8.16
C ALA A 352 -5.57 7.01 -6.92
N LYS A 353 -4.99 7.38 -5.76
CA LYS A 353 -5.78 7.73 -4.57
C LYS A 353 -6.54 9.05 -4.73
N SER A 354 -5.97 10.02 -5.45
CA SER A 354 -6.63 11.28 -5.79
C SER A 354 -7.84 11.05 -6.68
N LYS A 355 -7.80 10.07 -7.59
CA LYS A 355 -8.96 9.67 -8.39
C LYS A 355 -10.14 9.18 -7.55
N ILE A 356 -9.89 8.50 -6.43
CA ILE A 356 -10.96 8.12 -5.48
C ILE A 356 -11.62 9.38 -4.90
N ALA A 357 -10.81 10.32 -4.39
CA ALA A 357 -11.32 11.58 -3.84
C ALA A 357 -12.07 12.40 -4.90
N ALA A 358 -11.53 12.50 -6.11
CA ALA A 358 -12.14 13.20 -7.23
C ALA A 358 -13.45 12.56 -7.69
N THR A 359 -13.54 11.22 -7.69
CA THR A 359 -14.77 10.50 -8.05
C THR A 359 -15.89 10.79 -7.03
N TRP A 360 -15.58 10.78 -5.72
CA TRP A 360 -16.53 11.25 -4.69
C TRP A 360 -16.85 12.75 -4.84
N GLY A 361 -15.86 13.56 -5.19
CA GLY A 361 -16.02 14.98 -5.49
C GLY A 361 -17.01 15.24 -6.62
N CYS A 362 -16.97 14.46 -7.70
CA CYS A 362 -17.93 14.57 -8.79
C CYS A 362 -19.37 14.39 -8.32
N LEU A 363 -19.61 13.43 -7.42
CA LEU A 363 -20.94 13.24 -6.82
C LEU A 363 -21.33 14.43 -5.94
N ASN A 364 -20.46 14.83 -5.01
CA ASN A 364 -20.76 15.86 -4.01
C ASN A 364 -20.91 17.26 -4.62
N LEU A 365 -20.22 17.53 -5.71
CA LEU A 365 -20.27 18.79 -6.45
C LEU A 365 -21.34 18.79 -7.56
N GLY A 366 -22.02 17.66 -7.80
CA GLY A 366 -23.06 17.54 -8.85
C GLY A 366 -22.52 17.56 -10.28
N LEU A 367 -21.29 17.08 -10.51
CA LEU A 367 -20.61 17.08 -11.81
C LEU A 367 -21.05 15.92 -12.69
N SER A 368 -22.33 15.92 -13.08
CA SER A 368 -22.94 14.90 -13.95
C SER A 368 -22.22 14.71 -15.29
N GLU A 369 -21.54 15.74 -15.79
CA GLU A 369 -20.75 15.70 -17.01
C GLU A 369 -19.53 14.76 -16.92
N CYS A 370 -19.04 14.45 -15.70
CA CYS A 370 -17.91 13.55 -15.49
C CYS A 370 -18.30 12.05 -15.55
N ARG A 371 -19.59 11.72 -15.77
CA ARG A 371 -20.09 10.34 -15.76
C ARG A 371 -19.29 9.41 -16.68
N SER A 372 -19.10 9.80 -17.94
CA SER A 372 -18.40 8.98 -18.95
C SER A 372 -16.95 8.68 -18.55
N GLU A 373 -16.29 9.62 -17.89
CA GLU A 373 -14.93 9.45 -17.41
C GLU A 373 -14.86 8.49 -16.22
N ILE A 374 -15.83 8.56 -15.29
CA ILE A 374 -15.95 7.62 -14.18
C ILE A 374 -16.26 6.20 -14.67
N GLU A 375 -17.09 6.05 -15.71
CA GLU A 375 -17.35 4.77 -16.37
C GLU A 375 -16.06 4.19 -16.99
N ASN A 376 -15.26 5.02 -17.66
CA ASN A 376 -13.96 4.60 -18.19
C ASN A 376 -13.00 4.16 -17.06
N LEU A 377 -12.91 4.93 -15.97
CA LEU A 377 -12.10 4.58 -14.80
C LEU A 377 -12.55 3.25 -14.16
N PHE A 378 -13.85 2.99 -14.08
CA PHE A 378 -14.40 1.74 -13.57
C PHE A 378 -13.96 0.53 -14.41
N MET A 379 -13.93 0.68 -15.73
CA MET A 379 -13.58 -0.37 -16.68
C MET A 379 -12.07 -0.62 -16.73
N MET A 380 -11.26 0.44 -16.67
CA MET A 380 -9.81 0.36 -16.87
C MET A 380 -9.02 0.08 -15.59
N SER A 381 -9.54 0.45 -14.42
CA SER A 381 -8.80 0.28 -13.17
C SER A 381 -8.77 -1.18 -12.72
N SER A 382 -7.60 -1.69 -12.37
CA SER A 382 -7.47 -2.97 -11.65
C SER A 382 -7.55 -2.81 -10.13
N TRP A 383 -7.55 -1.58 -9.62
CA TRP A 383 -7.52 -1.29 -8.19
C TRP A 383 -8.92 -1.28 -7.59
N GLU A 384 -9.22 -2.31 -6.79
CA GLU A 384 -10.54 -2.59 -6.23
C GLU A 384 -11.18 -1.41 -5.46
N PRO A 385 -10.47 -0.66 -4.58
CA PRO A 385 -11.02 0.55 -3.97
C PRO A 385 -11.51 1.62 -4.95
N LEU A 386 -10.80 1.82 -6.07
CA LEU A 386 -11.21 2.79 -7.09
C LEU A 386 -12.42 2.27 -7.87
N ARG A 387 -12.40 1.01 -8.30
CA ARG A 387 -13.56 0.40 -8.97
C ARG A 387 -14.81 0.43 -8.09
N TRP A 388 -14.65 0.13 -6.79
CA TRP A 388 -15.73 0.22 -5.82
C TRP A 388 -16.29 1.64 -5.76
N THR A 389 -15.42 2.63 -5.59
CA THR A 389 -15.80 4.05 -5.56
C THR A 389 -16.57 4.47 -6.81
N CYS A 390 -16.07 4.14 -8.01
CA CYS A 390 -16.77 4.43 -9.26
C CYS A 390 -18.17 3.78 -9.27
N ALA A 391 -18.29 2.52 -8.87
CA ALA A 391 -19.58 1.83 -8.83
C ALA A 391 -20.56 2.45 -7.82
N GLU A 392 -20.09 2.91 -6.66
CA GLU A 392 -20.94 3.61 -5.68
C GLU A 392 -21.45 4.95 -6.20
N VAL A 393 -20.55 5.70 -6.85
CA VAL A 393 -20.86 7.04 -7.35
C VAL A 393 -21.77 6.98 -8.58
N LEU A 394 -21.52 6.07 -9.53
CA LEU A 394 -22.35 5.89 -10.73
C LEU A 394 -23.79 5.45 -10.45
N ARG A 395 -24.07 4.88 -9.26
CA ARG A 395 -25.45 4.57 -8.83
C ARG A 395 -26.22 5.79 -8.34
N LYS A 396 -25.53 6.90 -8.08
CA LYS A 396 -26.08 8.12 -7.45
C LYS A 396 -26.00 9.35 -8.34
N LEU A 397 -25.02 9.41 -9.25
CA LEU A 397 -24.98 10.31 -10.41
C LEU A 397 -26.01 9.88 -11.45
#